data_AF-A0A2E0Z908-F1
#
_entry.id   AF-A0A2E0Z908-F1
#
_cell.length_a   1.000
_cell.length_b   1.000
_cell.length_c   1.000
_cell.angle_alpha   90.00
_cell.angle_beta   90.00
_cell.angle_gamma   90.00
#
_symmetry.space_group_name_H-M   'P 1'
#
loop_
_entity.id
_entity.type
_entity.pdbx_description
1 polymer ?
#
loop_
_entity_poly.entity_id
_entity_poly.type
_entity_poly.pdbx_seq_one_letter_code
_entity_poly.pdbx_strand_id
1 'polypeptide(L)'
;MDLIKFINPKSNLLKPMKRVFRDNAIWLSTFETNVGIKYRFGGFDSRKFNQFVEEEFSFESSGLSLHDFVLPPDLLRDRYTSCGHIITESVHLELMKDLAQNELTRDSNYISRARNGTLDARMPSECKLEFIRGTFGARVEALQKGELFTIYVLRVLFQEKYQYVIADGKHRTALVAYFQKPQALRIRLISSSFAQELFFRKIYSHVLRLNPTEYSINQEMIKAIYNNES
;
A
#
# COMPACT_ATOMS: atom_id res chain seq x y z
N MET A 1 -1.58 23.75 -22.70
CA MET A 1 -1.17 22.57 -21.92
C MET A 1 -1.07 23.04 -20.48
N ASP A 2 -2.24 23.35 -19.91
CA ASP A 2 -2.37 24.07 -18.64
C ASP A 2 -3.35 23.32 -17.75
N LEU A 3 -2.85 22.81 -16.63
CA LEU A 3 -3.67 22.39 -15.48
C LEU A 3 -2.75 22.16 -14.27
N ILE A 4 -2.21 23.25 -13.73
CA ILE A 4 -1.78 23.30 -12.33
C ILE A 4 -2.56 24.42 -11.65
N LYS A 5 -3.79 24.10 -11.26
CA LYS A 5 -4.50 24.79 -10.18
C LYS A 5 -5.14 23.74 -9.30
N PHE A 6 -4.43 23.30 -8.26
CA PHE A 6 -5.01 22.82 -7.00
C PHE A 6 -3.89 22.71 -5.96
N ILE A 7 -3.69 23.79 -5.20
CA ILE A 7 -3.17 23.69 -3.83
C ILE A 7 -3.97 24.68 -3.00
N ASN A 8 -4.80 24.17 -2.07
CA ASN A 8 -5.26 24.95 -0.93
C ASN A 8 -4.13 24.88 0.13
N PRO A 9 -3.37 25.96 0.38
CA PRO A 9 -2.18 25.93 1.24
C PRO A 9 -2.51 25.92 2.74
N LYS A 10 -3.77 25.74 3.14
CA LYS A 10 -4.22 25.97 4.52
C LYS A 10 -3.96 24.83 5.52
N SER A 11 -3.35 23.71 5.13
CA SER A 11 -2.95 22.70 6.12
C SER A 11 -1.56 23.01 6.68
N ASN A 12 -1.52 23.56 7.90
CA ASN A 12 -0.30 23.77 8.71
C ASN A 12 0.48 22.47 9.04
N LEU A 13 0.12 21.33 8.44
CA LEU A 13 0.65 19.99 8.76
C LEU A 13 1.91 19.62 7.96
N LEU A 14 2.30 20.44 6.99
CA LEU A 14 3.38 20.13 6.07
C LEU A 14 4.41 21.27 6.09
N LYS A 15 5.41 21.19 6.98
CA LYS A 15 6.69 21.89 6.76
C LYS A 15 7.50 21.03 5.78
N PRO A 16 7.65 21.41 4.50
CA PRO A 16 8.43 20.60 3.57
C PRO A 16 9.91 20.69 3.94
N MET A 17 10.49 19.63 4.51
CA MET A 17 11.93 19.40 4.41
C MET A 17 12.22 18.92 2.99
N LYS A 18 12.59 19.86 2.12
CA LYS A 18 12.73 19.62 0.68
C LYS A 18 14.11 18.99 0.39
N ARG A 19 14.19 17.67 0.31
CA ARG A 19 15.26 16.96 -0.44
C ARG A 19 14.66 16.45 -1.74
N VAL A 20 14.94 17.15 -2.84
CA VAL A 20 14.57 16.71 -4.18
C VAL A 20 15.64 15.73 -4.66
N PHE A 21 15.31 14.46 -4.82
CA PHE A 21 16.15 13.54 -5.58
C PHE A 21 15.93 13.83 -7.07
N ARG A 22 16.77 14.68 -7.66
CA ARG A 22 16.80 14.88 -9.12
C ARG A 22 17.73 13.85 -9.73
N ASP A 23 17.18 12.92 -10.50
CA ASP A 23 17.95 12.02 -11.35
C ASP A 23 17.16 11.77 -12.63
N ASN A 24 17.86 11.77 -13.77
CA ASN A 24 17.41 12.17 -15.11
C ASN A 24 16.27 11.35 -15.79
N ALA A 25 15.45 10.59 -15.05
CA ALA A 25 14.30 9.89 -15.63
C ALA A 25 13.06 9.78 -14.72
N ILE A 26 13.16 10.06 -13.41
CA ILE A 26 12.02 9.94 -12.50
C ILE A 26 11.96 11.17 -11.59
N TRP A 27 10.98 12.04 -11.84
CA TRP A 27 10.65 13.19 -10.99
C TRP A 27 9.98 12.72 -9.70
N LEU A 28 10.73 12.06 -8.83
CA LEU A 28 10.28 11.71 -7.49
C LEU A 28 10.54 12.88 -6.55
N SER A 29 9.51 13.71 -6.38
CA SER A 29 9.49 14.67 -5.28
C SER A 29 9.08 13.92 -4.02
N THR A 30 10.05 13.62 -3.15
CA THR A 30 9.79 13.10 -1.80
C THR A 30 9.80 14.26 -0.79
N PHE A 31 8.99 14.14 0.26
CA PHE A 31 8.80 15.15 1.30
C PHE A 31 8.74 14.45 2.65
N GLU A 32 9.55 14.88 3.60
CA GLU A 32 9.35 14.49 4.99
C GLU A 32 8.31 15.41 5.63
N THR A 33 7.39 14.83 6.40
CA THR A 33 6.23 15.51 6.99
C THR A 33 6.02 15.07 8.44
N ASN A 34 5.11 15.72 9.16
CA ASN A 34 4.77 15.36 10.54
C ASN A 34 4.15 13.95 10.69
N VAL A 35 3.71 13.34 9.58
CA VAL A 35 3.08 12.02 9.57
C VAL A 35 3.96 10.93 8.94
N GLY A 36 5.03 11.29 8.25
CA GLY A 36 5.89 10.35 7.53
C GLY A 36 6.50 10.92 6.26
N ILE A 37 7.11 10.05 5.47
CA ILE A 37 7.60 10.38 4.12
C ILE A 37 6.43 10.35 3.14
N LYS A 38 6.38 11.35 2.27
CA LYS A 38 5.40 11.47 1.18
C LYS A 38 6.10 11.57 -0.16
N TYR A 39 5.45 11.10 -1.21
CA TYR A 39 5.89 11.37 -2.58
C TYR A 39 4.76 11.91 -3.46
N ARG A 40 5.13 12.79 -4.39
CA ARG A 40 4.24 13.39 -5.38
C ARG A 40 4.71 13.04 -6.78
N PHE A 41 3.81 12.45 -7.57
CA PHE A 41 4.04 11.93 -8.92
C PHE A 41 5.14 10.83 -8.96
N GLY A 42 5.00 9.83 -9.83
CA GLY A 42 6.02 8.78 -9.99
C GLY A 42 5.94 7.64 -8.98
N GLY A 43 4.74 7.07 -8.77
CA GLY A 43 4.64 5.76 -8.14
C GLY A 43 5.25 4.66 -9.01
N PHE A 44 5.68 3.58 -8.37
CA PHE A 44 6.01 2.35 -9.07
C PHE A 44 4.73 1.81 -9.73
N ASP A 45 4.69 1.76 -11.05
CA ASP A 45 3.57 1.18 -11.78
C ASP A 45 3.48 -0.30 -11.45
N SER A 46 2.32 -0.77 -10.98
CA SER A 46 2.06 -2.17 -10.68
C SER A 46 2.46 -3.13 -11.81
N ARG A 47 2.40 -2.69 -13.08
CA ARG A 47 2.84 -3.48 -14.24
C ARG A 47 4.32 -3.84 -14.19
N LYS A 48 5.15 -3.03 -13.53
CA LYS A 48 6.57 -3.30 -13.33
C LYS A 48 6.81 -4.46 -12.36
N PHE A 49 5.85 -4.84 -11.52
CA PHE A 49 6.01 -6.04 -10.68
C PHE A 49 6.10 -7.32 -11.51
N ASN A 50 5.56 -7.34 -12.74
CA ASN A 50 5.62 -8.51 -13.62
C ASN A 50 7.06 -8.96 -13.92
N GLN A 51 8.02 -8.05 -13.95
CA GLN A 51 9.42 -8.39 -14.20
C GLN A 51 10.10 -9.07 -13.00
N PHE A 52 9.43 -9.08 -11.84
CA PHE A 52 9.91 -9.65 -10.58
C PHE A 52 9.12 -10.87 -10.15
N VAL A 53 8.14 -11.35 -10.94
CA VAL A 53 7.33 -12.51 -10.56
C VAL A 53 8.19 -13.77 -10.63
N GLU A 54 8.29 -14.47 -9.51
CA GLU A 54 8.99 -15.76 -9.39
C GLU A 54 7.99 -16.92 -9.52
N GLU A 55 6.80 -16.78 -8.93
CA GLU A 55 5.78 -17.81 -8.92
C GLU A 55 4.37 -17.20 -9.06
N GLU A 56 3.45 -17.96 -9.68
CA GLU A 56 2.02 -17.64 -9.73
C GLU A 56 1.22 -18.86 -9.28
N PHE A 57 0.29 -18.67 -8.34
CA PHE A 57 -0.58 -19.73 -7.85
C PHE A 57 -1.96 -19.20 -7.44
N SER A 58 -2.97 -20.08 -7.42
CA SER A 58 -4.28 -19.73 -6.88
C SER A 58 -4.24 -19.79 -5.35
N PHE A 59 -5.08 -18.97 -4.71
CA PHE A 59 -5.19 -19.01 -3.25
C PHE A 59 -5.64 -20.41 -2.76
N GLU A 60 -6.58 -21.02 -3.46
CA GLU A 60 -7.17 -22.32 -3.11
C GLU A 60 -6.11 -23.44 -3.03
N SER A 61 -5.13 -23.46 -3.93
CA SER A 61 -4.09 -24.49 -3.94
C SER A 61 -2.89 -24.17 -3.04
N SER A 62 -2.86 -22.98 -2.43
CA SER A 62 -1.66 -22.48 -1.73
C SER A 62 -1.50 -22.97 -0.29
N GLY A 63 -2.59 -23.42 0.33
CA GLY A 63 -2.64 -23.72 1.77
C GLY A 63 -2.51 -22.49 2.68
N LEU A 64 -2.52 -21.27 2.12
CA LEU A 64 -2.40 -20.02 2.86
C LEU A 64 -3.72 -19.59 3.48
N SER A 65 -3.62 -18.79 4.55
CA SER A 65 -4.74 -18.08 5.16
C SER A 65 -4.67 -16.59 4.86
N LEU A 66 -5.82 -15.90 4.86
CA LEU A 66 -5.85 -14.44 4.77
C LEU A 66 -5.12 -13.77 5.96
N HIS A 67 -4.95 -14.49 7.07
CA HIS A 67 -4.16 -14.04 8.22
C HIS A 67 -2.64 -14.04 7.98
N ASP A 68 -2.17 -14.66 6.88
CA ASP A 68 -0.76 -14.62 6.51
C ASP A 68 -0.41 -13.37 5.68
N PHE A 69 -1.41 -12.59 5.25
CA PHE A 69 -1.21 -11.43 4.39
C PHE A 69 -1.21 -10.14 5.20
N VAL A 70 -0.13 -9.38 5.08
CA VAL A 70 0.08 -8.12 5.81
C VAL A 70 0.30 -6.93 4.90
N LEU A 71 0.11 -5.73 5.44
CA LEU A 71 0.31 -4.48 4.73
C LEU A 71 1.82 -4.14 4.58
N PRO A 72 2.21 -3.58 3.42
CA PRO A 72 3.60 -3.25 3.12
C PRO A 72 4.08 -2.02 3.90
N PRO A 73 5.39 -1.71 3.84
CA PRO A 73 5.90 -0.41 4.27
C PRO A 73 5.12 0.73 3.62
N ASP A 74 4.59 1.61 4.46
CA ASP A 74 3.76 2.76 4.06
C ASP A 74 4.49 4.10 4.27
N LEU A 75 5.72 4.03 4.79
CA LEU A 75 6.62 5.15 5.05
C LEU A 75 6.06 6.19 6.03
N LEU A 76 5.06 5.79 6.81
CA LEU A 76 4.51 6.59 7.90
C LEU A 76 5.35 6.41 9.17
N ARG A 77 5.28 7.40 10.05
CA ARG A 77 5.76 7.23 11.42
C ARG A 77 4.93 6.15 12.12
N ASP A 78 5.51 5.44 13.09
CA ASP A 78 4.91 4.28 13.76
C ASP A 78 3.51 4.58 14.33
N ARG A 79 3.33 5.76 14.94
CA ARG A 79 2.00 6.18 15.46
C ARG A 79 0.88 6.26 14.41
N TYR A 80 1.23 6.26 13.13
CA TYR A 80 0.29 6.33 12.01
C TYR A 80 0.38 5.13 11.06
N THR A 81 1.42 4.31 11.15
CA THR A 81 1.62 3.24 10.16
C THR A 81 0.56 2.16 10.28
N SER A 82 0.26 1.51 9.17
CA SER A 82 -0.45 0.22 9.13
C SER A 82 0.48 -0.90 8.65
N CYS A 83 1.77 -0.63 8.46
CA CYS A 83 2.76 -1.63 8.05
C CYS A 83 2.73 -2.83 9.00
N GLY A 84 2.74 -4.05 8.46
CA GLY A 84 2.70 -5.28 9.24
C GLY A 84 1.31 -5.66 9.77
N HIS A 85 0.29 -4.80 9.65
CA HIS A 85 -1.07 -5.17 10.03
C HIS A 85 -1.63 -6.23 9.08
N ILE A 86 -2.37 -7.19 9.63
CA ILE A 86 -3.09 -8.21 8.87
C ILE A 86 -4.18 -7.55 8.02
N ILE A 87 -4.34 -7.99 6.77
CA ILE A 87 -5.30 -7.39 5.84
C ILE A 87 -6.75 -7.43 6.36
N THR A 88 -7.12 -8.49 7.07
CA THR A 88 -8.44 -8.71 7.67
C THR A 88 -8.72 -7.83 8.88
N GLU A 89 -7.72 -7.09 9.38
CA GLU A 89 -7.84 -6.15 10.50
C GLU A 89 -7.53 -4.70 10.05
N SER A 90 -7.33 -4.50 8.76
CA SER A 90 -6.88 -3.23 8.22
C SER A 90 -8.01 -2.26 7.91
N VAL A 91 -7.65 -0.97 7.79
CA VAL A 91 -8.55 0.08 7.28
C VAL A 91 -9.08 -0.23 5.86
N HIS A 92 -8.43 -1.12 5.12
CA HIS A 92 -8.90 -1.54 3.80
C HIS A 92 -10.11 -2.48 3.91
N LEU A 93 -10.16 -3.35 4.93
CA LEU A 93 -11.34 -4.17 5.18
C LEU A 93 -12.49 -3.32 5.73
N GLU A 94 -12.19 -2.39 6.64
CA GLU A 94 -13.16 -1.40 7.14
C GLU A 94 -13.83 -0.66 5.98
N LEU A 95 -13.05 -0.18 5.01
CA LEU A 95 -13.58 0.44 3.78
C LEU A 95 -14.56 -0.48 3.03
N MET A 96 -14.27 -1.78 2.92
CA MET A 96 -15.18 -2.72 2.23
C MET A 96 -16.50 -2.89 2.97
N LYS A 97 -16.47 -2.91 4.32
CA LYS A 97 -17.67 -2.98 5.18
C LYS A 97 -18.55 -1.75 4.98
N ASP A 98 -17.96 -0.56 5.15
CA ASP A 98 -18.63 0.73 4.96
C ASP A 98 -19.29 0.83 3.56
N LEU A 99 -18.59 0.35 2.52
CA LEU A 99 -19.11 0.38 1.15
C LEU A 99 -20.27 -0.60 0.96
N ALA A 100 -20.15 -1.82 1.47
CA ALA A 100 -21.19 -2.84 1.35
C ALA A 100 -22.46 -2.50 2.12
N GLN A 101 -22.33 -1.79 3.24
CA GLN A 101 -23.44 -1.34 4.08
C GLN A 101 -23.98 0.03 3.66
N ASN A 102 -23.39 0.66 2.63
CA ASN A 102 -23.70 2.02 2.19
C ASN A 102 -23.52 3.09 3.29
N GLU A 103 -22.58 2.84 4.21
CA GLU A 103 -22.22 3.68 5.35
C GLU A 103 -20.98 4.56 5.08
N LEU A 104 -20.29 4.38 3.94
CA LEU A 104 -19.12 5.19 3.61
C LEU A 104 -19.46 6.68 3.52
N THR A 105 -18.89 7.48 4.43
CA THR A 105 -19.03 8.95 4.47
C THR A 105 -17.68 9.65 4.32
N ARG A 106 -17.69 11.00 4.36
CA ARG A 106 -16.45 11.79 4.39
C ARG A 106 -15.67 11.67 5.70
N ASP A 107 -16.31 11.16 6.75
CA ASP A 107 -15.74 11.05 8.08
C ASP A 107 -15.32 9.62 8.43
N SER A 108 -15.67 8.64 7.59
CA SER A 108 -15.16 7.26 7.68
C SER A 108 -13.63 7.24 7.79
N ASN A 109 -13.10 6.32 8.60
CA ASN A 109 -11.68 6.26 8.95
C ASN A 109 -10.76 6.24 7.72
N TYR A 110 -11.08 5.42 6.72
CA TYR A 110 -10.32 5.35 5.47
C TYR A 110 -10.22 6.71 4.76
N ILE A 111 -11.33 7.42 4.64
CA ILE A 111 -11.41 8.73 3.97
C ILE A 111 -10.68 9.79 4.78
N SER A 112 -10.85 9.79 6.10
CA SER A 112 -10.14 10.68 7.01
C SER A 112 -8.62 10.49 6.92
N ARG A 113 -8.14 9.24 6.91
CA ARG A 113 -6.71 8.92 6.75
C ARG A 113 -6.16 9.36 5.40
N ALA A 114 -6.91 9.18 4.31
CA ALA A 114 -6.51 9.65 2.99
C ALA A 114 -6.38 11.18 2.94
N ARG A 115 -7.37 11.90 3.49
CA ARG A 115 -7.39 13.37 3.57
C ARG A 115 -6.30 13.93 4.46
N ASN A 116 -5.90 13.21 5.50
CA ASN A 116 -4.86 13.63 6.45
C ASN A 116 -3.46 13.14 6.04
N GLY A 117 -3.33 12.35 4.97
CA GLY A 117 -2.07 11.75 4.56
C GLY A 117 -1.54 10.71 5.55
N THR A 118 -2.41 10.03 6.29
CA THR A 118 -2.06 8.93 7.21
C THR A 118 -2.53 7.57 6.68
N LEU A 119 -2.93 7.49 5.41
CA LEU A 119 -3.29 6.22 4.78
C LEU A 119 -2.07 5.46 4.25
N ASP A 120 -1.20 6.15 3.51
CA ASP A 120 0.04 5.62 2.97
C ASP A 120 1.00 6.76 2.57
N ALA A 121 2.08 6.43 1.87
CA ALA A 121 3.11 7.36 1.39
C ALA A 121 2.65 8.39 0.34
N ARG A 122 1.39 8.34 -0.14
CA ARG A 122 0.89 9.34 -1.09
C ARG A 122 0.57 10.64 -0.35
N MET A 123 0.70 11.76 -1.08
CA MET A 123 0.26 13.06 -0.57
C MET A 123 -1.23 13.02 -0.16
N PRO A 124 -1.62 13.78 0.89
CA PRO A 124 -3.02 13.98 1.24
C PRO A 124 -3.87 14.33 0.01
N SER A 125 -5.03 13.71 -0.12
CA SER A 125 -5.92 13.94 -1.27
C SER A 125 -7.40 13.84 -0.90
N GLU A 126 -8.22 14.61 -1.59
CA GLU A 126 -9.67 14.51 -1.51
C GLU A 126 -10.14 13.24 -2.21
N CYS A 127 -10.91 12.42 -1.50
CA CYS A 127 -11.49 11.19 -2.04
C CYS A 127 -12.86 11.48 -2.67
N LYS A 128 -13.00 11.19 -3.96
CA LYS A 128 -14.31 11.24 -4.63
C LYS A 128 -15.10 9.98 -4.27
N LEU A 129 -16.07 10.10 -3.37
CA LEU A 129 -16.86 8.96 -2.87
C LEU A 129 -17.55 8.18 -4.00
N GLU A 130 -18.10 8.87 -5.00
CA GLU A 130 -18.71 8.25 -6.19
C GLU A 130 -17.73 7.36 -6.96
N PHE A 131 -16.49 7.80 -7.12
CA PHE A 131 -15.45 7.01 -7.79
C PHE A 131 -15.10 5.75 -6.99
N ILE A 132 -15.00 5.87 -5.67
CA ILE A 132 -14.72 4.73 -4.78
C ILE A 132 -15.88 3.72 -4.85
N ARG A 133 -17.12 4.20 -4.74
CA ARG A 133 -18.34 3.37 -4.85
C ARG A 133 -18.44 2.69 -6.21
N GLY A 134 -18.18 3.41 -7.31
CA GLY A 134 -18.17 2.84 -8.65
C GLY A 134 -17.10 1.76 -8.83
N THR A 135 -15.89 1.99 -8.33
CA THR A 135 -14.81 0.99 -8.35
C THR A 135 -15.17 -0.24 -7.52
N PHE A 136 -15.81 -0.05 -6.36
CA PHE A 136 -16.29 -1.15 -5.52
C PHE A 136 -17.38 -1.96 -6.22
N GLY A 137 -18.41 -1.29 -6.76
CA GLY A 137 -19.50 -1.95 -7.49
C GLY A 137 -19.00 -2.80 -8.65
N ALA A 138 -18.11 -2.25 -9.49
CA ALA A 138 -17.50 -2.99 -10.59
C ALA A 138 -16.72 -4.24 -10.12
N ARG A 139 -16.02 -4.16 -8.98
CA ARG A 139 -15.30 -5.31 -8.43
C ARG A 139 -16.23 -6.34 -7.79
N VAL A 140 -17.32 -5.90 -7.16
CA VAL A 140 -18.34 -6.83 -6.64
C VAL A 140 -18.98 -7.60 -7.79
N GLU A 141 -19.30 -6.92 -8.90
CA GLU A 141 -19.83 -7.56 -10.11
C GLU A 141 -18.83 -8.58 -10.70
N ALA A 142 -17.55 -8.20 -10.82
CA ALA A 142 -16.48 -9.11 -11.26
C ALA A 142 -16.38 -10.34 -10.34
N LEU A 143 -16.42 -10.14 -9.01
CA LEU A 143 -16.40 -11.23 -8.03
C LEU A 143 -17.63 -12.15 -8.14
N GLN A 144 -18.80 -11.60 -8.44
CA GLN A 144 -20.02 -12.37 -8.67
C GLN A 144 -19.95 -13.20 -9.95
N LYS A 145 -19.27 -12.70 -10.98
CA LYS A 145 -18.99 -13.42 -12.24
C LYS A 145 -17.88 -14.47 -12.12
N GLY A 146 -17.24 -14.58 -10.95
CA GLY A 146 -16.14 -15.51 -10.73
C GLY A 146 -14.80 -15.06 -11.32
N GLU A 147 -14.63 -13.76 -11.59
CA GLU A 147 -13.35 -13.23 -12.06
C GLU A 147 -12.27 -13.35 -10.98
N LEU A 148 -11.05 -13.69 -11.40
CA LEU A 148 -9.90 -13.78 -10.51
C LEU A 148 -9.20 -12.42 -10.38
N PHE A 149 -8.85 -12.07 -9.15
CA PHE A 149 -8.11 -10.87 -8.81
C PHE A 149 -6.63 -11.18 -8.59
N THR A 150 -5.79 -10.66 -9.49
CA THR A 150 -4.34 -10.73 -9.32
C THR A 150 -3.87 -9.80 -8.20
N ILE A 151 -3.04 -10.33 -7.30
CA ILE A 151 -2.31 -9.57 -6.28
C ILE A 151 -0.82 -9.90 -6.35
N TYR A 152 0.02 -8.93 -5.99
CA TYR A 152 1.47 -9.10 -5.94
C TYR A 152 1.92 -9.11 -4.50
N VAL A 153 2.67 -10.14 -4.11
CA VAL A 153 3.07 -10.34 -2.72
C VAL A 153 4.54 -10.69 -2.60
N LEU A 154 5.15 -10.29 -1.48
CA LEU A 154 6.46 -10.75 -1.06
C LEU A 154 6.28 -11.68 0.13
N ARG A 155 6.80 -12.89 0.07
CA ARG A 155 6.94 -13.72 1.28
C ARG A 155 8.14 -13.18 2.03
N VAL A 156 8.04 -12.75 3.29
CA VAL A 156 9.16 -12.22 4.09
C VAL A 156 9.18 -12.88 5.47
N LEU A 157 10.36 -12.99 6.10
CA LEU A 157 10.47 -13.34 7.52
C LEU A 157 10.37 -12.06 8.36
N PHE A 158 9.20 -11.81 8.96
CA PHE A 158 8.91 -10.61 9.74
C PHE A 158 8.34 -11.01 11.10
N GLN A 159 8.89 -10.46 12.19
CA GLN A 159 8.51 -10.85 13.56
C GLN A 159 8.54 -12.37 13.78
N GLU A 160 9.62 -13.03 13.34
CA GLU A 160 9.86 -14.47 13.50
C GLU A 160 8.87 -15.40 12.78
N LYS A 161 7.97 -14.86 11.95
CA LYS A 161 7.01 -15.64 11.14
C LYS A 161 7.17 -15.30 9.65
N TYR A 162 7.02 -16.30 8.77
CA TYR A 162 6.83 -16.03 7.35
C TYR A 162 5.46 -15.38 7.11
N GLN A 163 5.47 -14.21 6.48
CA GLN A 163 4.29 -13.44 6.12
C GLN A 163 4.30 -13.05 4.64
N TYR A 164 3.14 -12.79 4.07
CA TYR A 164 2.95 -12.37 2.68
C TYR A 164 2.59 -10.88 2.63
N VAL A 165 3.57 -10.04 2.38
CA VAL A 165 3.42 -8.58 2.29
C VAL A 165 2.77 -8.21 0.96
N ILE A 166 1.62 -7.53 1.00
CA ILE A 166 0.86 -7.14 -0.20
C ILE A 166 1.48 -5.90 -0.87
N ALA A 167 2.35 -6.12 -1.86
CA ALA A 167 2.94 -5.05 -2.66
C ALA A 167 1.88 -4.29 -3.47
N ASP A 168 0.98 -5.02 -4.14
CA ASP A 168 -0.18 -4.47 -4.85
C ASP A 168 -1.41 -5.37 -4.71
N GLY A 169 -2.59 -4.73 -4.64
CA GLY A 169 -3.87 -5.43 -4.54
C GLY A 169 -4.55 -5.39 -3.18
N LYS A 170 -4.12 -4.53 -2.23
CA LYS A 170 -4.72 -4.39 -0.88
C LYS A 170 -6.25 -4.33 -0.87
N HIS A 171 -6.87 -3.53 -1.73
CA HIS A 171 -8.33 -3.47 -1.83
C HIS A 171 -8.96 -4.74 -2.41
N ARG A 172 -8.28 -5.42 -3.34
CA ARG A 172 -8.77 -6.69 -3.91
C ARG A 172 -8.72 -7.79 -2.85
N THR A 173 -7.63 -7.87 -2.09
CA THR A 173 -7.49 -8.79 -0.95
C THR A 173 -8.53 -8.51 0.14
N ALA A 174 -8.73 -7.23 0.52
CA ALA A 174 -9.74 -6.86 1.50
C ALA A 174 -11.17 -7.17 1.02
N LEU A 175 -11.47 -6.98 -0.27
CA LEU A 175 -12.78 -7.28 -0.85
C LEU A 175 -13.11 -8.77 -0.74
N VAL A 176 -12.20 -9.64 -1.16
CA VAL A 176 -12.44 -11.09 -1.09
C VAL A 176 -12.52 -11.57 0.35
N ALA A 177 -11.80 -10.93 1.27
CA ALA A 177 -11.86 -11.23 2.69
C ALA A 177 -13.24 -10.89 3.26
N TYR A 178 -13.78 -9.72 2.92
CA TYR A 178 -15.12 -9.30 3.34
C TYR A 178 -16.20 -10.28 2.86
N PHE A 179 -16.15 -10.70 1.59
CA PHE A 179 -17.12 -11.65 1.02
C PHE A 179 -16.81 -13.12 1.32
N GLN A 180 -15.76 -13.42 2.09
CA GLN A 180 -15.32 -14.80 2.40
C GLN A 180 -15.10 -15.65 1.13
N LYS A 181 -14.53 -15.03 0.09
CA LYS A 181 -14.23 -15.67 -1.21
C LYS A 181 -12.73 -15.64 -1.55
N PRO A 182 -11.84 -16.13 -0.67
CA PRO A 182 -10.40 -16.04 -0.89
C PRO A 182 -9.92 -16.76 -2.17
N GLN A 183 -10.65 -17.78 -2.64
CA GLN A 183 -10.39 -18.48 -3.91
C GLN A 183 -10.43 -17.56 -5.14
N ALA A 184 -11.05 -16.38 -5.03
CA ALA A 184 -11.03 -15.38 -6.09
C ALA A 184 -9.66 -14.67 -6.23
N LEU A 185 -8.67 -14.99 -5.40
CA LEU A 185 -7.32 -14.43 -5.53
C LEU A 185 -6.41 -15.31 -6.38
N ARG A 186 -5.70 -14.64 -7.28
CA ARG A 186 -4.51 -15.14 -7.97
C ARG A 186 -3.29 -14.44 -7.39
N ILE A 187 -2.39 -15.20 -6.80
CA ILE A 187 -1.23 -14.68 -6.10
C ILE A 187 -0.03 -14.74 -7.04
N ARG A 188 0.66 -13.61 -7.20
CA ARG A 188 1.96 -13.51 -7.84
C ARG A 188 3.00 -13.21 -6.78
N LEU A 189 3.81 -14.21 -6.46
CA LEU A 189 4.97 -14.04 -5.57
C LEU A 189 6.04 -13.29 -6.35
N ILE A 190 6.50 -12.17 -5.80
CA ILE A 190 7.56 -11.36 -6.39
C ILE A 190 8.84 -11.47 -5.58
N SER A 191 9.95 -11.45 -6.31
CA SER A 191 11.32 -11.43 -5.80
C SER A 191 11.58 -10.19 -4.96
N SER A 192 12.36 -10.34 -3.89
CA SER A 192 12.91 -9.22 -3.10
C SER A 192 13.80 -8.29 -3.93
N SER A 193 14.32 -8.75 -5.07
CA SER A 193 15.12 -7.94 -6.00
C SER A 193 14.39 -6.69 -6.51
N PHE A 194 13.05 -6.63 -6.45
CA PHE A 194 12.31 -5.40 -6.73
C PHE A 194 12.75 -4.23 -5.82
N ALA A 195 13.24 -4.50 -4.61
CA ALA A 195 13.73 -3.49 -3.68
C ALA A 195 15.04 -2.83 -4.16
N GLN A 196 15.73 -3.45 -5.13
CA GLN A 196 16.90 -2.88 -5.80
C GLN A 196 16.55 -1.89 -6.91
N GLU A 197 15.28 -1.84 -7.35
CA GLU A 197 14.80 -0.82 -8.27
C GLU A 197 15.07 0.57 -7.73
N LEU A 198 15.46 1.48 -8.63
CA LEU A 198 15.95 2.80 -8.25
C LEU A 198 15.02 3.54 -7.29
N PHE A 199 13.70 3.42 -7.48
CA PHE A 199 12.70 4.01 -6.61
C PHE A 199 12.73 3.41 -5.20
N PHE A 200 12.53 2.09 -5.08
CA PHE A 200 12.48 1.41 -3.79
C PHE A 200 13.81 1.51 -3.06
N ARG A 201 14.92 1.29 -3.76
CA ARG A 201 16.27 1.42 -3.19
C ARG A 201 16.50 2.79 -2.55
N LYS A 202 16.14 3.88 -3.26
CA LYS A 202 16.30 5.25 -2.74
C LYS A 202 15.41 5.49 -1.52
N ILE A 203 14.14 5.12 -1.59
CA ILE A 203 13.18 5.44 -0.54
C ILE A 203 13.36 4.58 0.72
N TYR A 204 13.64 3.29 0.56
CA TYR A 204 13.92 2.38 1.67
C TYR A 204 15.24 2.72 2.35
N SER A 205 16.30 3.00 1.58
CA SER A 205 17.57 3.49 2.14
C SER A 205 17.39 4.77 2.95
N HIS A 206 16.45 5.64 2.56
CA HIS A 206 16.15 6.84 3.33
C HIS A 206 15.46 6.52 4.66
N VAL A 207 14.42 5.68 4.65
CA VAL A 207 13.71 5.24 5.87
C VAL A 207 14.66 4.58 6.86
N LEU A 208 15.57 3.73 6.39
CA LEU A 208 16.56 3.04 7.23
C LEU A 208 17.55 3.97 7.94
N ARG A 209 17.65 5.25 7.52
CA ARG A 209 18.50 6.27 8.16
C ARG A 209 17.71 7.21 9.07
N LEU A 210 16.39 7.08 9.15
CA LEU A 210 15.54 7.89 10.02
C LEU A 210 15.59 7.39 11.47
N ASN A 211 15.04 8.19 12.39
CA ASN A 211 14.99 7.85 13.80
C ASN A 211 14.27 6.50 14.00
N PRO A 212 14.94 5.47 14.54
CA PRO A 212 14.35 4.14 14.73
C PRO A 212 13.17 4.15 15.71
N THR A 213 13.08 5.11 16.63
CA THR A 213 11.93 5.18 17.56
C THR A 213 10.66 5.72 16.91
N GLU A 214 10.75 6.28 15.71
CA GLU A 214 9.60 6.84 14.98
C GLU A 214 9.21 6.00 13.76
N TYR A 215 10.05 5.08 13.32
CA TYR A 215 9.87 4.28 12.09
C TYR A 215 10.24 2.80 12.29
N SER A 216 10.22 2.30 13.53
CA SER A 216 10.69 0.96 13.90
C SER A 216 10.05 -0.13 13.03
N ILE A 217 8.73 -0.10 12.86
CA ILE A 217 7.97 -1.13 12.14
C ILE A 217 8.32 -1.10 10.65
N ASN A 218 8.35 0.09 10.05
CA ASN A 218 8.74 0.24 8.66
C ASN A 218 10.20 -0.21 8.44
N GLN A 219 11.11 0.13 9.35
CA GLN A 219 12.52 -0.27 9.23
C GLN A 219 12.70 -1.78 9.37
N GLU A 220 12.01 -2.41 10.30
CA GLU A 220 12.03 -3.86 10.47
C GLU A 220 11.51 -4.58 9.21
N MET A 221 10.36 -4.16 8.68
CA MET A 221 9.79 -4.73 7.47
C MET A 221 10.69 -4.52 6.25
N ILE A 222 11.30 -3.34 6.11
CA ILE A 222 12.23 -3.06 5.01
C ILE A 222 13.49 -3.94 5.12
N LYS A 223 14.03 -4.14 6.32
CA LYS A 223 15.16 -5.05 6.55
C LYS A 223 14.77 -6.49 6.21
N ALA A 224 13.57 -6.92 6.62
CA ALA A 224 13.04 -8.24 6.27
C ALA A 224 12.92 -8.43 4.75
N ILE A 225 12.50 -7.39 4.01
CA ILE A 225 12.46 -7.41 2.55
C ILE A 225 13.87 -7.56 1.95
N TYR A 226 14.87 -6.83 2.45
CA TYR A 226 16.26 -6.91 1.95
C TYR A 226 16.96 -8.22 2.29
N ASN A 227 16.74 -8.77 3.48
CA ASN A 227 17.42 -9.98 3.96
C ASN A 227 16.90 -11.27 3.32
N ASN A 228 15.89 -11.17 2.48
CA ASN A 228 15.19 -12.31 1.89
C ASN A 228 15.84 -12.83 0.60
N GLU A 229 17.08 -12.41 0.33
CA GLU A 229 17.90 -12.87 -0.80
C GLU A 229 18.61 -14.22 -0.50
N SER A 230 18.06 -15.05 0.40
CA SER A 230 18.66 -16.34 0.82
C SER A 230 17.99 -17.54 0.17
#